data_AF-A0A971NK31-F1
#
_entry.id   AF-A0A971NK31-F1
#
_cell.length_a   1.000
_cell.length_b   1.000
_cell.length_c   1.000
_cell.angle_alpha   90.00
_cell.angle_beta   90.00
_cell.angle_gamma   90.00
#
_symmetry.space_group_name_H-M   'P 1'
#
loop_
_entity.id
_entity.type
_entity.pdbx_description
1 polymer ?
#
loop_
_entity_poly.entity_id
_entity_poly.type
_entity_poly.pdbx_seq_one_letter_code
_entity_poly.pdbx_strand_id
1 'polypeptide(L)'
;MERRSFPRIPVQLHTEIEISVDGLFGIGDRLCSGDTIRCIVTSIDISLGGFSVRILRSPLDTNMSFSAALAYQLVGRDITAFFKEEEVTVTGRVVRIDPETMLMAVIITRVSDIGKWREVCGQAIMNYLDE
;
A
#
# COMPACT_ATOMS: atom_id res chain seq x y z
N MET A 1 -5.23 7.69 25.04
CA MET A 1 -4.54 8.05 23.78
C MET A 1 -3.36 7.09 23.65
N GLU A 2 -3.52 6.00 22.90
CA GLU A 2 -2.39 5.09 22.67
C GLU A 2 -1.30 5.83 21.88
N ARG A 3 -0.10 5.88 22.45
CA ARG A 3 1.08 6.40 21.77
C ARG A 3 1.41 5.44 20.61
N ARG A 4 1.65 5.98 19.42
CA ARG A 4 2.04 5.19 18.24
C ARG A 4 3.32 4.41 18.54
N SER A 5 3.36 3.14 18.15
CA SER A 5 4.51 2.26 18.39
C SER A 5 5.74 2.60 17.53
N PHE A 6 5.55 3.28 16.40
CA PHE A 6 6.63 3.69 15.50
C PHE A 6 6.43 5.14 15.01
N PRO A 7 7.49 5.96 14.93
CA PRO A 7 7.42 7.28 14.31
C PRO A 7 7.13 7.14 12.81
N ARG A 8 6.33 8.07 12.27
CA ARG A 8 6.07 8.17 10.84
C ARG A 8 7.04 9.18 10.25
N ILE A 9 7.75 8.77 9.20
CA ILE A 9 8.61 9.66 8.45
C ILE A 9 7.79 10.09 7.22
N PRO A 10 7.67 11.40 6.94
CA PRO A 10 7.10 11.84 5.68
C PRO A 10 8.05 11.42 4.55
N VAL A 11 7.55 10.64 3.61
CA VAL A 11 8.32 10.11 2.49
C VAL A 11 7.50 10.35 1.24
N GLN A 12 8.11 10.86 0.18
CA GLN A 12 7.51 10.91 -1.13
C GLN A 12 8.17 9.85 -2.03
N LEU A 13 7.77 8.59 -1.83
CA LEU A 13 8.14 7.50 -2.71
C LEU A 13 7.12 7.44 -3.85
N HIS A 14 7.56 7.54 -5.09
CA HIS A 14 6.70 7.38 -6.27
C HIS A 14 6.96 6.01 -6.89
N THR A 15 5.99 5.10 -6.78
CA THR A 15 6.18 3.66 -7.06
C THR A 15 4.91 3.05 -7.64
N GLU A 16 5.07 2.01 -8.45
CA GLU A 16 3.98 1.12 -8.84
C GLU A 16 3.77 0.03 -7.77
N ILE A 17 2.53 -0.09 -7.28
CA ILE A 17 2.14 -1.18 -6.40
C ILE A 17 1.07 -2.07 -7.03
N GLU A 18 1.19 -3.38 -6.77
CA GLU A 18 0.14 -4.36 -7.06
C GLU A 18 -0.54 -4.78 -5.76
N ILE A 19 -1.86 -4.62 -5.67
CA ILE A 19 -2.65 -4.97 -4.49
C ILE A 19 -3.47 -6.22 -4.77
N SER A 20 -3.30 -7.26 -3.97
CA SER A 20 -4.18 -8.43 -3.92
C SER A 20 -4.98 -8.49 -2.63
N VAL A 21 -6.21 -9.00 -2.72
CA VAL A 21 -7.15 -9.07 -1.60
C VAL A 21 -7.86 -10.42 -1.60
N ASP A 22 -7.69 -11.18 -0.53
CA ASP A 22 -8.30 -12.51 -0.40
C ASP A 22 -9.84 -12.39 -0.30
N GLY A 23 -10.55 -13.14 -1.14
CA GLY A 23 -12.01 -13.29 -1.07
C GLY A 23 -12.82 -12.05 -1.47
N LEU A 24 -12.18 -11.00 -2.00
CA LEU A 24 -12.90 -9.88 -2.62
C LEU A 24 -13.53 -10.29 -3.97
N PHE A 25 -12.91 -11.26 -4.64
CA PHE A 25 -13.24 -11.69 -6.01
C PHE A 25 -13.87 -13.09 -6.06
N GLY A 26 -14.99 -13.28 -5.34
CA GLY A 26 -15.86 -14.45 -5.49
C GLY A 26 -15.30 -15.81 -5.03
N ILE A 27 -16.21 -16.69 -4.61
CA ILE A 27 -15.91 -18.07 -4.21
C ILE A 27 -15.77 -18.91 -5.49
N GLY A 28 -14.55 -19.22 -5.92
CA GLY A 28 -14.38 -20.12 -7.06
C GLY A 28 -12.97 -20.31 -7.60
N ASP A 29 -12.14 -19.27 -7.67
CA ASP A 29 -10.86 -19.39 -8.37
C ASP A 29 -9.66 -19.45 -7.41
N ARG A 30 -9.15 -20.68 -7.32
CA ARG A 30 -7.77 -20.93 -6.88
C ARG A 30 -6.85 -20.17 -7.83
N LEU A 31 -6.12 -19.17 -7.31
CA LEU A 31 -4.89 -18.67 -7.92
C LEU A 31 -5.02 -18.24 -9.39
N CYS A 32 -5.99 -17.38 -9.72
CA CYS A 32 -5.90 -16.64 -10.96
C CYS A 32 -5.00 -15.41 -10.77
N SER A 33 -3.88 -15.39 -11.50
CA SER A 33 -2.90 -14.31 -11.60
C SER A 33 -3.43 -13.03 -12.28
N GLY A 34 -4.71 -12.70 -12.06
CA GLY A 34 -5.43 -11.62 -12.75
C GLY A 34 -6.22 -10.67 -11.84
N ASP A 35 -6.39 -10.96 -10.56
CA ASP A 35 -7.20 -10.16 -9.63
C ASP A 35 -6.37 -9.19 -8.79
N THR A 36 -5.33 -8.61 -9.39
CA THR A 36 -4.51 -7.59 -8.74
C THR A 36 -4.90 -6.20 -9.21
N ILE A 37 -5.05 -5.28 -8.26
CA ILE A 37 -5.26 -3.86 -8.56
C ILE A 37 -3.88 -3.24 -8.74
N ARG A 38 -3.58 -2.82 -9.95
CA ARG A 38 -2.35 -2.07 -10.25
C ARG A 38 -2.58 -0.58 -10.07
N CYS A 39 -1.68 0.07 -9.34
CA CYS A 39 -1.73 1.51 -9.20
C CYS A 39 -0.36 2.14 -9.03
N ILE A 40 -0.20 3.31 -9.65
CA ILE A 40 0.90 4.22 -9.39
C ILE A 40 0.50 5.05 -8.17
N VAL A 41 1.33 5.02 -7.15
CA VAL A 41 1.09 5.71 -5.89
C VAL A 41 2.23 6.66 -5.56
N THR A 42 1.92 7.63 -4.72
CA THR A 42 2.95 8.37 -3.99
C THR A 42 2.74 8.16 -2.50
N SER A 43 3.79 7.77 -1.78
CA SER A 43 3.70 7.72 -0.32
C SER A 43 3.55 9.13 0.25
N ILE A 44 2.85 9.20 1.37
CA ILE A 44 2.69 10.39 2.20
C ILE A 44 3.52 10.22 3.47
N ASP A 45 3.41 9.05 4.09
CA ASP A 45 4.23 8.64 5.21
C ASP A 45 4.48 7.13 5.18
N ILE A 46 5.65 6.73 5.66
CA ILE A 46 6.03 5.32 5.82
C ILE A 46 6.64 5.13 7.21
N SER A 47 6.39 3.96 7.78
CA SER A 47 6.98 3.49 9.03
C SER A 47 7.08 1.96 9.00
N LEU A 48 7.79 1.39 9.96
CA LEU A 48 7.85 -0.07 10.13
C LEU A 48 6.49 -0.72 10.36
N GLY A 49 5.54 -0.01 10.96
CA GLY A 49 4.22 -0.54 11.31
C GLY A 49 3.10 -0.15 10.36
N GLY A 50 3.37 0.64 9.32
CA GLY A 50 2.30 1.20 8.50
C GLY A 50 2.80 2.14 7.41
N PHE A 51 2.00 2.30 6.37
CA PHE A 51 2.22 3.28 5.32
C PHE A 51 0.92 3.98 4.95
N SER A 52 1.05 5.20 4.45
CA SER A 52 -0.03 5.97 3.83
C SER A 52 0.39 6.36 2.42
N VAL A 53 -0.46 6.09 1.44
CA VAL A 53 -0.20 6.38 0.03
C VAL A 53 -1.38 7.12 -0.60
N ARG A 54 -1.09 8.01 -1.53
CA ARG A 54 -2.07 8.60 -2.44
C ARG A 54 -1.99 7.89 -3.78
N ILE A 55 -3.13 7.42 -4.26
CA ILE A 55 -3.23 6.76 -5.55
C ILE A 55 -3.34 7.84 -6.63
N LEU A 56 -2.38 7.83 -7.56
CA LEU A 56 -2.26 8.86 -8.60
C LEU A 56 -2.90 8.41 -9.90
N ARG A 57 -2.64 7.17 -10.30
CA ARG A 57 -3.18 6.56 -11.51
C ARG A 57 -3.38 5.07 -11.27
N SER A 58 -4.41 4.52 -11.88
CA SER A 58 -4.58 3.07 -12.01
C SER A 58 -4.78 2.80 -13.51
N PRO A 59 -4.01 1.88 -14.11
CA PRO A 59 -4.19 1.56 -15.51
C PRO A 59 -5.63 1.12 -15.78
N LEU A 60 -6.28 1.70 -16.80
CA LEU A 60 -7.62 1.29 -17.24
C LEU A 60 -7.58 -0.05 -17.99
N ASP A 61 -6.40 -0.47 -18.45
CA ASP A 61 -6.19 -1.68 -19.25
C ASP A 61 -6.23 -2.98 -18.43
N THR A 62 -6.20 -2.89 -17.10
CA THR A 62 -6.50 -4.02 -16.22
C THR A 62 -8.00 -4.04 -15.96
N ASN A 63 -8.63 -5.23 -16.00
CA ASN A 63 -10.04 -5.42 -15.62
C ASN A 63 -10.41 -4.86 -14.23
N MET A 64 -9.39 -4.46 -13.44
CA MET A 64 -9.49 -3.82 -12.15
C MET A 64 -8.77 -2.47 -12.19
N SER A 65 -9.53 -1.38 -12.10
CA SER A 65 -8.98 -0.05 -11.83
C SER A 65 -9.38 0.41 -10.44
N PHE A 66 -8.49 1.11 -9.74
CA PHE A 66 -8.82 1.66 -8.43
C PHE A 66 -9.90 2.73 -8.57
N SER A 67 -11.03 2.54 -7.90
CA SER A 67 -12.18 3.44 -7.94
C SER A 67 -12.70 3.74 -6.53
N ALA A 68 -13.50 4.80 -6.37
CA ALA A 68 -14.12 5.13 -5.09
C ALA A 68 -15.01 3.98 -4.56
N ALA A 69 -15.70 3.27 -5.44
CA ALA A 69 -16.51 2.11 -5.05
C ALA A 69 -15.66 0.98 -4.47
N LEU A 70 -14.51 0.70 -5.11
CA LEU A 70 -13.54 -0.28 -4.62
C LEU A 70 -12.90 0.17 -3.31
N ALA A 71 -12.58 1.46 -3.17
CA ALA A 71 -12.03 2.03 -1.95
C ALA A 71 -12.90 1.71 -0.73
N TYR A 72 -14.22 1.86 -0.83
CA TYR A 72 -15.13 1.50 0.26
C TYR A 72 -15.11 0.01 0.61
N GLN A 73 -14.90 -0.87 -0.36
CA GLN A 73 -14.86 -2.32 -0.14
C GLN A 73 -13.54 -2.79 0.50
N LEU A 74 -12.45 -2.03 0.29
CA LEU A 74 -11.12 -2.34 0.80
C LEU A 74 -10.96 -1.97 2.28
N VAL A 75 -11.69 -0.96 2.80
CA VAL A 75 -11.56 -0.56 4.21
C VAL A 75 -11.90 -1.74 5.14
N GLY A 76 -11.00 -2.02 6.07
CA GLY A 76 -11.10 -3.13 7.03
C GLY A 76 -10.60 -4.47 6.50
N ARG A 77 -10.25 -4.58 5.21
CA ARG A 77 -9.70 -5.79 4.61
C ARG A 77 -8.20 -5.89 4.84
N ASP A 78 -7.72 -7.13 4.91
CA ASP A 78 -6.31 -7.43 4.82
C ASP A 78 -5.93 -7.52 3.34
N ILE A 79 -4.85 -6.82 2.97
CA ILE A 79 -4.34 -6.73 1.61
C ILE A 79 -2.88 -7.17 1.58
N THR A 80 -2.43 -7.60 0.41
CA THR A 80 -1.01 -7.78 0.12
C THR A 80 -0.61 -6.83 -0.99
N ALA A 81 0.29 -5.89 -0.68
CA ALA A 81 0.82 -4.90 -1.60
C ALA A 81 2.25 -5.26 -1.99
N PHE A 82 2.50 -5.48 -3.28
CA PHE A 82 3.84 -5.64 -3.81
C PHE A 82 4.36 -4.30 -4.31
N PHE A 83 5.43 -3.81 -3.71
CA PHE A 83 6.18 -2.62 -4.10
C PHE A 83 7.22 -3.02 -5.12
N LYS A 84 6.99 -2.65 -6.38
CA LYS A 84 7.68 -3.27 -7.52
C LYS A 84 9.14 -2.84 -7.62
N GLU A 85 9.41 -1.55 -7.45
CA GLU A 85 10.76 -0.98 -7.53
C GLU A 85 11.64 -1.45 -6.35
N GLU A 86 11.05 -1.60 -5.17
CA GLU A 86 11.73 -2.04 -3.96
C GLU A 86 11.81 -3.57 -3.84
N GLU A 87 11.09 -4.28 -4.71
CA GLU A 87 10.93 -5.74 -4.69
C GLU A 87 10.57 -6.27 -3.29
N VAL A 88 9.62 -5.62 -2.62
CA VAL A 88 9.18 -5.99 -1.27
C VAL A 88 7.66 -6.14 -1.22
N THR A 89 7.20 -7.20 -0.59
CA THR A 89 5.78 -7.48 -0.38
C THR A 89 5.40 -7.15 1.05
N VAL A 90 4.35 -6.33 1.21
CA VAL A 90 3.83 -5.88 2.48
C VAL A 90 2.39 -6.34 2.62
N THR A 91 2.12 -7.13 3.67
CA THR A 91 0.75 -7.52 4.03
C THR A 91 0.29 -6.67 5.20
N GLY A 92 -0.95 -6.19 5.13
CA GLY A 92 -1.49 -5.32 6.16
C GLY A 92 -2.98 -5.08 6.05
N ARG A 93 -3.55 -4.46 7.07
CA ARG A 93 -4.96 -4.10 7.12
C ARG A 93 -5.17 -2.67 6.64
N VAL A 94 -6.05 -2.48 5.68
CA VAL A 94 -6.50 -1.15 5.26
C VAL A 94 -7.36 -0.57 6.37
N VAL A 95 -6.91 0.53 6.99
CA VAL A 95 -7.63 1.16 8.11
C VAL A 95 -8.45 2.37 7.68
N ARG A 96 -8.09 2.99 6.56
CA ARG A 96 -8.80 4.15 6.02
C ARG A 96 -8.50 4.29 4.53
N ILE A 97 -9.52 4.62 3.76
CA ILE A 97 -9.35 5.22 2.44
C ILE A 97 -10.24 6.47 2.39
N ASP A 98 -9.66 7.59 1.99
CA ASP A 98 -10.41 8.78 1.62
C ASP A 98 -10.69 8.71 0.11
N PRO A 99 -11.95 8.53 -0.32
CA PRO A 99 -12.30 8.37 -1.73
C PRO A 99 -12.24 9.67 -2.53
N GLU A 100 -12.24 10.84 -1.89
CA GLU A 100 -12.09 12.12 -2.59
C GLU A 100 -10.63 12.38 -2.92
N THR A 101 -9.74 12.13 -1.95
CA THR A 101 -8.30 12.37 -2.12
C THR A 101 -7.52 11.13 -2.57
N MET A 102 -8.18 9.98 -2.66
CA MET A 102 -7.60 8.66 -2.93
C MET A 102 -6.43 8.31 -2.01
N LEU A 103 -6.51 8.75 -0.75
CA LEU A 103 -5.49 8.49 0.26
C LEU A 103 -5.85 7.22 1.03
N MET A 104 -5.01 6.20 0.89
CA MET A 104 -5.12 4.92 1.58
C MET A 104 -4.11 4.85 2.73
N ALA A 105 -4.53 4.34 3.89
CA ALA A 105 -3.67 4.06 5.02
C ALA A 105 -3.76 2.58 5.43
N VAL A 106 -2.61 1.97 5.65
CA VAL A 106 -2.46 0.53 5.94
C VAL A 106 -1.63 0.33 7.20
N ILE A 107 -2.08 -0.56 8.08
CA ILE A 107 -1.28 -1.07 9.20
C ILE A 107 -0.64 -2.39 8.76
N ILE A 108 0.68 -2.46 8.82
CA ILE A 108 1.46 -3.61 8.38
C ILE A 108 1.37 -4.72 9.43
N THR A 109 1.10 -5.94 8.96
CA THR A 109 1.13 -7.16 9.78
C THR A 109 2.29 -8.07 9.40
N ARG A 110 2.78 -7.99 8.16
CA ARG A 110 3.91 -8.78 7.67
C ARG A 110 4.64 -8.06 6.54
N VAL A 111 5.94 -8.31 6.43
CA VAL A 111 6.77 -7.92 5.29
C VAL A 111 7.55 -9.14 4.81
N SER A 112 7.79 -9.26 3.51
CA SER A 112 8.57 -10.36 2.93
C SER A 112 10.05 -10.28 3.29
N ASP A 113 10.58 -9.04 3.37
CA ASP A 113 11.96 -8.75 3.74
C ASP A 113 11.99 -7.49 4.61
N ILE A 114 12.28 -7.68 5.90
CA ILE A 114 12.35 -6.58 6.87
C ILE A 114 13.60 -5.71 6.66
N GLY A 115 14.68 -6.24 6.07
CA GLY A 115 15.87 -5.49 5.73
C GLY A 115 15.58 -4.46 4.64
N LYS A 116 15.02 -4.93 3.52
CA LYS A 116 14.56 -4.04 2.43
C LYS A 116 13.53 -3.03 2.90
N TRP A 117 12.54 -3.44 3.69
CA TRP A 117 11.55 -2.49 4.22
C TRP A 117 12.16 -1.43 5.14
N ARG A 118 13.17 -1.80 5.95
CA ARG A 118 13.94 -0.83 6.74
C ARG A 118 14.72 0.13 5.87
N GLU A 119 15.28 -0.33 4.76
CA GLU A 119 15.95 0.53 3.78
C GLU A 119 14.97 1.52 3.14
N VAL A 120 13.78 1.08 2.74
CA VAL A 120 12.72 1.99 2.24
C VAL A 120 12.35 3.03 3.31
N CYS A 121 12.19 2.60 4.55
CA CYS A 121 11.96 3.49 5.69
C CYS A 121 13.18 4.37 6.03
N GLY A 122 14.39 4.02 5.59
CA GLY A 122 15.65 4.69 5.90
C GLY A 122 16.13 5.64 4.81
N GLN A 123 15.94 5.31 3.53
CA GLN A 123 16.15 6.20 2.38
C GLN A 123 15.24 7.42 2.50
N ALA A 124 14.02 7.21 2.97
CA ALA A 124 13.11 8.21 3.49
C ALA A 124 13.73 9.22 4.48
N ILE A 125 14.62 8.76 5.37
CA ILE A 125 15.27 9.61 6.37
C ILE A 125 16.45 10.36 5.76
N MET A 126 17.23 9.72 4.87
CA MET A 126 18.38 10.38 4.22
C MET A 126 17.93 11.48 3.26
N ASN A 127 16.90 11.25 2.44
CA ASN A 127 16.37 12.28 1.53
C ASN A 127 15.78 13.49 2.27
N TYR A 128 15.35 13.34 3.52
CA TYR A 128 14.83 14.45 4.35
C TYR A 128 15.94 15.26 5.06
N LEU A 129 17.15 14.70 5.19
CA LEU A 129 18.28 15.37 5.82
C LEU A 129 19.17 16.13 4.82
N ASP A 130 19.00 15.87 3.52
CA ASP A 130 19.71 16.52 2.43
C ASP A 130 18.92 17.71 1.80
N GLU A 131 17.73 18.03 2.31
CA GLU A 131 16.95 19.26 2.03
C GLU A 131 17.01 20.26 3.20
#